data_AF-A0A965GDG3-F1
#
_entry.id   AF-A0A965GDG3-F1
#
_cell.length_a   1.000
_cell.length_b   1.000
_cell.length_c   1.000
_cell.angle_alpha   90.00
_cell.angle_beta   90.00
_cell.angle_gamma   90.00
#
_symmetry.space_group_name_H-M   'P 1'
#
loop_
_entity.id
_entity.type
_entity.pdbx_description
1 polymer ?
#
loop_
_entity_poly.entity_id
_entity_poly.type
_entity_poly.pdbx_seq_one_letter_code
_entity_poly.pdbx_strand_id
1 'polypeptide(L)'
;TDIPLLSIVGFPCAVNPDRGLRAHAEANNWPIFHFTRPVPLKQRFAAIPPKPAIATALGLGALSAIIYLVNRKKKSAGGPDVT
;
A
#
# COMPACT_ATOMS: atom_id res chain seq x y z
N THR A 1 -12.49 -25.78 8.58
CA THR A 1 -11.52 -26.85 8.84
C THR A 1 -11.21 -27.55 7.53
N ASP A 2 -9.95 -27.90 7.28
CA ASP A 2 -9.53 -28.51 6.00
C ASP A 2 -9.73 -30.03 5.94
N ILE A 3 -10.49 -30.59 6.89
CA ILE A 3 -10.70 -32.04 7.04
C ILE A 3 -11.24 -32.68 5.76
N PRO A 4 -12.30 -32.17 5.08
CA PRO A 4 -12.84 -32.83 3.88
C PRO A 4 -11.81 -32.96 2.77
N LEU A 5 -10.96 -31.96 2.60
CA LEU A 5 -9.89 -31.96 1.61
C LEU A 5 -8.79 -32.96 2.00
N LEU A 6 -8.33 -32.91 3.26
CA LEU A 6 -7.24 -33.75 3.76
C LEU A 6 -7.64 -35.23 3.85
N SER A 7 -8.91 -35.55 4.04
CA SER A 7 -9.39 -36.94 4.09
C SER A 7 -9.37 -37.66 2.73
N ILE A 8 -9.21 -36.93 1.62
CA ILE A 8 -9.22 -37.51 0.26
C ILE A 8 -7.80 -37.71 -0.28
N VAL A 9 -6.80 -37.01 0.26
CA VAL A 9 -5.42 -37.12 -0.21
C VAL A 9 -4.73 -38.36 0.35
N GLY A 10 -3.78 -38.93 -0.42
CA GLY A 10 -3.05 -40.12 0.02
C GLY A 10 -2.08 -39.89 1.19
N PHE A 11 -1.57 -38.68 1.36
CA PHE A 11 -0.59 -38.33 2.40
C PHE A 11 -1.00 -37.03 3.11
N PRO A 12 -2.02 -37.09 3.98
CA PRO A 12 -2.49 -35.91 4.69
C PRO A 12 -1.45 -35.39 5.69
N CYS A 13 -1.35 -34.07 5.80
CA CYS A 13 -0.57 -33.40 6.83
C CYS A 13 -1.31 -32.14 7.32
N ALA A 14 -1.30 -31.92 8.63
CA ALA A 14 -1.98 -30.81 9.28
C ALA A 14 -0.97 -29.69 9.59
N VAL A 15 -1.00 -28.62 8.81
CA VAL A 15 -0.13 -27.46 9.00
C VAL A 15 -0.88 -26.37 9.74
N ASN A 16 -0.31 -25.87 10.85
CA ASN A 16 -0.91 -24.88 11.74
C ASN A 16 -2.39 -25.19 12.07
N PRO A 17 -2.73 -26.41 12.50
CA PRO A 17 -4.11 -26.79 12.67
C PRO A 17 -4.79 -26.00 13.79
N ASP A 18 -6.05 -25.65 13.55
CA ASP A 18 -6.96 -25.23 14.62
C ASP A 18 -7.30 -26.41 15.55
N ARG A 19 -8.06 -26.14 16.62
CA ARG A 19 -8.39 -27.15 17.64
C ARG A 19 -9.10 -28.38 17.03
N GLY A 20 -10.02 -28.16 16.07
CA GLY A 20 -10.79 -29.22 15.46
C GLY A 20 -9.95 -30.10 14.54
N LEU A 21 -9.15 -29.46 13.67
CA LEU A 21 -8.24 -30.17 12.77
C LEU A 21 -7.14 -30.90 13.55
N ARG A 22 -6.66 -30.34 14.67
CA ARG A 22 -5.69 -31.01 15.55
C ARG A 22 -6.23 -32.33 16.12
N ALA A 23 -7.43 -32.30 16.70
CA ALA A 23 -8.05 -33.50 17.26
C ALA A 23 -8.25 -34.58 16.19
N HIS A 24 -8.69 -34.19 15.00
CA HIS A 24 -8.83 -35.11 13.87
C HIS A 24 -7.48 -35.66 13.39
N ALA A 25 -6.46 -34.82 13.30
CA ALA A 25 -5.11 -35.22 12.91
C ALA A 25 -4.50 -36.21 13.92
N GLU A 26 -4.65 -35.96 15.22
CA GLU A 26 -4.21 -36.88 16.28
C GLU A 26 -4.94 -38.23 16.19
N ALA A 27 -6.27 -38.21 16.01
CA ALA A 27 -7.07 -39.42 15.88
C ALA A 27 -6.69 -40.28 14.66
N ASN A 28 -6.26 -39.65 13.56
CA ASN A 28 -5.89 -40.32 12.31
C ASN A 28 -4.37 -40.46 12.12
N ASN A 29 -3.57 -40.12 13.14
CA ASN A 29 -2.10 -40.13 13.11
C ASN A 29 -1.50 -39.32 11.94
N TRP A 30 -2.12 -38.20 11.60
CA TRP A 30 -1.59 -37.29 10.59
C TRP A 30 -0.44 -36.46 11.17
N PRO A 31 0.66 -36.27 10.43
CA PRO A 31 1.74 -35.37 10.82
C PRO A 31 1.22 -33.95 11.07
N ILE A 32 1.65 -33.33 12.17
CA ILE A 32 1.30 -31.96 12.54
C ILE A 32 2.54 -31.08 12.48
N PHE A 33 2.46 -29.98 11.72
CA PHE A 33 3.55 -29.00 11.57
C PHE A 33 3.13 -27.62 12.03
N HIS A 34 4.02 -26.93 12.73
CA HIS A 34 3.82 -25.55 13.18
C HIS A 34 4.83 -24.60 12.55
N PHE A 35 4.35 -23.54 11.93
CA PHE A 35 5.16 -22.47 11.35
C PHE A 35 4.92 -21.17 12.11
N THR A 36 5.92 -20.74 12.88
CA THR A 36 5.85 -19.53 13.71
C THR A 36 6.33 -18.27 12.99
N ARG A 37 7.08 -18.41 11.89
CA ARG A 37 7.57 -17.28 11.08
C ARG A 37 6.83 -17.23 9.74
N PRO A 38 5.73 -16.46 9.64
CA PRO A 38 5.00 -16.35 8.38
C PRO A 38 5.84 -15.61 7.34
N VAL A 39 5.89 -16.14 6.11
CA VAL A 39 6.50 -15.43 4.98
C VAL A 39 5.49 -14.39 4.47
N PRO A 40 5.84 -13.08 4.44
CA PRO A 40 4.93 -12.05 3.98
C PRO A 40 4.66 -12.20 2.47
N LEU A 41 3.39 -12.39 2.10
CA LEU A 41 2.96 -12.50 0.70
C LEU A 41 3.24 -11.23 -0.13
N LYS A 42 3.32 -10.07 0.54
CA LYS A 42 3.46 -8.74 -0.10
C LYS A 42 4.77 -8.57 -0.88
N GLN A 43 5.85 -9.25 -0.50
CA GLN A 43 7.14 -9.07 -1.18
C GLN A 43 7.13 -9.56 -2.63
N ARG A 44 6.28 -10.54 -2.98
CA ARG A 44 6.21 -11.08 -4.35
C ARG A 44 5.47 -10.17 -5.34
N PHE A 45 4.60 -9.30 -4.85
CA PHE A 45 3.85 -8.34 -5.66
C PHE A 45 4.44 -6.91 -5.62
N ALA A 46 5.49 -6.69 -4.83
CA ALA A 46 6.17 -5.40 -4.70
C ALA A 46 7.12 -5.06 -5.87
N ALA A 47 7.05 -5.80 -6.98
CA ALA A 47 7.81 -5.50 -8.20
C ALA A 47 7.29 -4.23 -8.93
N ILE A 48 6.22 -3.60 -8.44
CA ILE A 48 5.80 -2.28 -8.90
C ILE A 48 6.43 -1.24 -7.96
N PRO A 49 7.51 -0.56 -8.37
CA PRO A 49 8.03 0.55 -7.58
C PRO A 49 6.94 1.61 -7.43
N PRO A 50 6.74 2.20 -6.23
CA PRO A 50 5.83 3.32 -6.07
C PRO A 50 6.28 4.43 -7.01
N LYS A 51 5.42 4.82 -7.96
CA LYS A 51 5.69 6.01 -8.79
C LYS A 51 5.87 7.20 -7.83
N PRO A 52 6.99 7.94 -7.88
CA PRO A 52 7.17 9.10 -7.03
C PRO A 52 6.06 10.11 -7.35
N ALA A 53 5.23 10.43 -6.35
CA ALA A 53 4.15 11.42 -6.43
C ALA A 53 4.69 12.86 -6.35
N ILE A 54 5.72 13.19 -7.14
CA ILE A 54 6.33 14.53 -7.17
C ILE A 54 6.33 15.03 -8.62
N ALA A 55 5.18 15.52 -9.09
CA ALA A 55 5.10 16.23 -10.36
C ALA A 55 3.91 17.22 -10.47
N THR A 56 3.44 17.82 -9.36
CA THR A 56 2.31 18.76 -9.41
C THR A 56 2.51 20.09 -8.67
N ALA A 57 3.73 20.42 -8.24
CA ALA A 57 3.98 21.66 -7.48
C ALA A 57 4.47 22.87 -8.32
N LEU A 58 4.68 22.75 -9.63
CA LEU A 58 5.33 23.80 -10.43
C LEU A 58 4.40 24.65 -11.33
N GLY A 59 3.08 24.41 -11.32
CA GLY A 59 2.16 25.09 -12.23
C GLY A 59 1.57 26.44 -11.74
N LEU A 60 1.36 26.61 -10.43
CA LEU A 60 0.57 27.75 -9.91
C LEU A 60 1.42 28.94 -9.41
N GLY A 61 2.69 28.72 -9.07
CA GLY A 61 3.57 29.78 -8.54
C GLY A 61 4.05 30.78 -9.60
N ALA A 62 4.26 30.32 -10.84
CA ALA A 62 4.80 31.20 -11.89
C ALA A 62 3.78 32.23 -12.39
N LEU A 63 2.49 31.86 -12.49
CA LEU A 63 1.45 32.77 -12.97
C LEU A 63 1.15 33.88 -11.96
N SER A 64 1.12 33.60 -10.66
CA SER A 64 0.87 34.61 -9.63
C SER A 64 2.01 35.64 -9.56
N ALA A 65 3.27 35.21 -9.71
CA ALA A 65 4.43 36.10 -9.76
C ALA A 65 4.40 37.04 -10.97
N ILE A 66 4.03 36.54 -12.15
CA ILE A 66 3.92 37.35 -13.39
C ILE A 66 2.82 38.41 -13.25
N ILE A 67 1.63 38.04 -12.75
CA ILE A 67 0.51 38.97 -12.54
C ILE A 67 0.89 40.07 -11.52
N TYR A 68 1.54 39.69 -10.43
CA TYR A 68 1.99 40.64 -9.41
C TYR A 68 2.99 41.68 -9.96
N LEU A 69 3.98 41.23 -10.74
CA LEU A 69 4.98 42.13 -11.33
C LEU A 69 4.38 43.13 -12.33
N VAL A 70 3.42 42.69 -13.16
CA VAL A 70 2.74 43.58 -14.11
C VAL A 70 1.90 44.64 -13.39
N ASN A 71 1.17 44.26 -12.34
CA ASN A 71 0.35 45.22 -11.58
C ASN A 71 1.20 46.23 -10.79
N ARG A 72 2.41 45.85 -10.35
CA ARG A 72 3.33 46.78 -9.67
C ARG A 72 3.76 47.93 -10.60
N LYS A 73 4.06 47.67 -11.87
CA LYS A 73 4.46 48.74 -12.83
C LYS A 73 3.34 49.75 -13.09
N LYS A 74 2.07 49.31 -13.07
CA LYS A 74 0.91 50.20 -13.26
C LYS A 74 0.70 51.18 -12.10
N LYS A 75 0.99 50.78 -10.85
CA LYS A 75 0.85 51.65 -9.68
C LYS A 75 1.94 52.73 -9.56
N SER A 76 3.08 52.55 -10.23
CA SER A 76 4.15 53.57 -10.25
C SER A 76 3.94 54.69 -11.28
N ALA A 77 2.85 54.66 -12.06
CA ALA A 77 2.54 55.65 -13.10
C ALA A 77 1.31 56.52 -12.79
N GLY A 78 0.81 56.51 -11.56
CA GLY A 78 -0.38 57.27 -11.15
C GLY A 78 -0.22 57.90 -9.77
N GLY A 79 0.69 58.87 -9.66
CA GLY A 79 0.67 59.85 -8.57
C GLY A 79 -0.16 61.06 -9.03
N PRO A 80 -1.16 61.52 -8.25
CA PRO A 80 -1.95 62.70 -8.61
C PRO A 80 -1.14 63.99 -8.47
N ASP A 81 -1.21 64.82 -9.51
CA ASP A 81 -0.81 66.23 -9.53
C ASP A 81 -1.79 67.06 -8.68
N VAL A 82 -1.26 68.02 -7.92
CA VAL A 82 -1.99 68.86 -6.95
C VAL A 82 -2.38 70.17 -7.62
N THR A 83 -3.68 70.40 -7.78
CA THR A 83 -4.34 71.72 -7.71
C THR A 83 -5.73 71.57 -7.14
#